data_AF-A0A497J5U4-F1
#
_entry.id   AF-A0A497J5U4-F1
#
_cell.length_a   1.000
_cell.length_b   1.000
_cell.length_c   1.000
_cell.angle_alpha   90.00
_cell.angle_beta   90.00
_cell.angle_gamma   90.00
#
_symmetry.space_group_name_H-M   'P 1'
#
loop_
_entity.id
_entity.type
_entity.pdbx_description
1 polymer ?
#
loop_
_entity_poly.entity_id
_entity_poly.type
_entity_poly.pdbx_seq_one_letter_code
_entity_poly.pdbx_strand_id
1 'polypeptide(L)'
;MGNREKVLGFIINPIAGLGGPAGFKGTDRPEIVEEALKMGIEPRAPSRGFIALQRLSKLDIKIVTPPREMGYDIASKIFPSNYIELVKLDLPKRTSAVHTKKAAREMLERDVDLLVFVGGDGTAKDILDAVGTNIPTLGVPAGVKIFSAVFGVTPSHSGDVARKFLLEGLPLKLAEVVDVDEDAYRSNQLVIKLYGYLKVPYEPSLLQSSKQPSPLTEGEELSRQAIAKYVVEMMKPGVLYILGPGLTVSEVAKQLGLQKTLLGVDVVLNRQLIASDVNEIKLNDLVSKHNGPIKLILSPLGGSGMLLGRGNQQIGDAVLSRINKRDLIILATPSKLRGLKSLKLDIRGELARKFVGYHRVITGYKEEEVVLIE
;
A
#
# COMPACT_ATOMS: atom_id res chain seq x y z
N MET A 1 3.21 26.55 -28.41
CA MET A 1 3.33 25.14 -28.84
C MET A 1 1.94 24.55 -28.83
N GLY A 2 1.43 24.10 -29.98
CA GLY A 2 0.04 23.70 -30.16
C GLY A 2 -0.38 22.62 -29.16
N ASN A 3 -1.63 22.69 -28.71
CA ASN A 3 -2.23 21.78 -27.74
C ASN A 3 -2.40 20.39 -28.39
N ARG A 4 -1.29 19.63 -28.51
CA ARG A 4 -1.34 18.21 -28.91
C ARG A 4 -2.17 17.49 -27.87
N GLU A 5 -3.19 16.78 -28.34
CA GLU A 5 -4.03 15.91 -27.52
C GLU A 5 -3.14 14.99 -26.68
N LYS A 6 -3.33 15.00 -25.36
CA LYS A 6 -2.52 14.23 -24.43
C LYS A 6 -2.93 12.76 -24.47
N VAL A 7 -1.93 11.87 -24.46
CA VAL A 7 -2.12 10.42 -24.54
C VAL A 7 -1.61 9.75 -23.26
N LEU A 8 -2.50 9.09 -22.53
CA LEU A 8 -2.19 8.29 -21.36
C LEU A 8 -2.09 6.82 -21.73
N GLY A 9 -0.95 6.19 -21.44
CA GLY A 9 -0.85 4.73 -21.38
C GLY A 9 -1.40 4.20 -20.05
N PHE A 10 -2.31 3.23 -20.06
CA PHE A 10 -2.88 2.65 -18.85
C PHE A 10 -2.80 1.11 -18.87
N ILE A 11 -2.08 0.53 -17.90
CA ILE A 11 -1.88 -0.91 -17.76
C ILE A 11 -2.28 -1.37 -16.36
N ILE A 12 -3.04 -2.46 -16.26
CA ILE A 12 -3.33 -3.17 -15.01
C ILE A 12 -2.66 -4.54 -15.08
N ASN A 13 -1.89 -4.88 -14.05
CA ASN A 13 -1.55 -6.28 -13.79
C ASN A 13 -2.73 -6.94 -13.05
N PRO A 14 -3.54 -7.80 -13.71
CA PRO A 14 -4.83 -8.25 -13.16
C PRO A 14 -4.69 -9.09 -11.89
N ILE A 15 -3.56 -9.78 -11.73
CA ILE A 15 -3.28 -10.67 -10.59
C ILE A 15 -2.60 -9.94 -9.42
N ALA A 16 -2.30 -8.64 -9.56
CA ALA A 16 -1.62 -7.91 -8.51
C ALA A 16 -2.52 -7.67 -7.28
N GLY A 17 -1.93 -7.78 -6.09
CA GLY A 17 -2.61 -7.52 -4.82
C GLY A 17 -3.25 -8.73 -4.14
N LEU A 18 -3.11 -9.95 -4.71
CA LEU A 18 -3.64 -11.20 -4.10
C LEU A 18 -2.85 -11.67 -2.86
N GLY A 19 -1.55 -11.37 -2.78
CA GLY A 19 -0.70 -11.96 -1.73
C GLY A 19 -0.91 -11.38 -0.33
N GLY A 20 -1.37 -10.14 -0.20
CA GLY A 20 -1.57 -9.49 1.10
C GLY A 20 -2.67 -10.16 1.95
N PRO A 21 -3.93 -10.21 1.46
CA PRO A 21 -5.06 -10.77 2.22
C PRO A 21 -4.91 -12.25 2.53
N ALA A 22 -4.26 -12.99 1.64
CA ALA A 22 -4.03 -14.42 1.78
C ALA A 22 -2.93 -14.78 2.80
N GLY A 23 -2.18 -13.80 3.29
CA GLY A 23 -0.98 -14.03 4.11
C GLY A 23 0.22 -14.54 3.30
N PHE A 24 0.09 -14.63 1.96
CA PHE A 24 1.17 -15.09 1.11
C PHE A 24 2.29 -14.07 0.99
N LYS A 25 3.51 -14.57 1.12
CA LYS A 25 4.72 -13.78 1.08
C LYS A 25 5.21 -13.60 -0.37
N GLY A 26 4.30 -13.15 -1.25
CA GLY A 26 4.51 -12.95 -2.70
C GLY A 26 3.30 -13.39 -3.54
N THR A 27 3.24 -13.03 -4.83
CA THR A 27 2.28 -13.57 -5.82
C THR A 27 2.95 -14.11 -7.08
N ASP A 28 4.28 -14.20 -7.08
CA ASP A 28 5.05 -14.47 -8.29
C ASP A 28 5.02 -15.95 -8.73
N ARG A 29 4.41 -16.82 -7.92
CA ARG A 29 4.18 -18.23 -8.27
C ARG A 29 2.72 -18.43 -8.72
N PRO A 30 2.49 -19.04 -9.90
CA PRO A 30 1.15 -19.35 -10.40
C PRO A 30 0.29 -20.16 -9.41
N GLU A 31 0.92 -21.03 -8.63
CA GLU A 31 0.29 -21.89 -7.61
C GLU A 31 -0.35 -21.05 -6.49
N ILE A 32 0.33 -19.99 -6.04
CA ILE A 32 -0.14 -19.09 -4.97
C ILE A 32 -1.34 -18.27 -5.42
N VAL A 33 -1.33 -17.81 -6.68
CA VAL A 33 -2.46 -17.10 -7.29
C VAL A 33 -3.69 -18.00 -7.33
N GLU A 34 -3.49 -19.28 -7.69
CA GLU A 34 -4.59 -20.24 -7.76
C GLU A 34 -5.16 -20.59 -6.38
N GLU A 35 -4.31 -20.74 -5.38
CA GLU A 35 -4.73 -20.99 -4.00
C GLU A 35 -5.52 -19.79 -3.43
N ALA A 36 -5.03 -18.56 -3.62
CA ALA A 36 -5.74 -17.35 -3.19
C ALA A 36 -7.13 -17.22 -3.83
N LEU A 37 -7.24 -17.52 -5.13
CA LEU A 37 -8.53 -17.51 -5.83
C LEU A 37 -9.46 -18.63 -5.33
N LYS A 38 -8.95 -19.83 -5.05
CA LYS A 38 -9.72 -20.93 -4.43
C LYS A 38 -10.22 -20.58 -3.03
N MET A 39 -9.48 -19.76 -2.30
CA MET A 39 -9.88 -19.21 -1.00
C MET A 39 -10.89 -18.06 -1.11
N GLY A 40 -11.34 -17.71 -2.32
CA GLY A 40 -12.33 -16.65 -2.55
C GLY A 40 -11.75 -15.23 -2.47
N ILE A 41 -10.43 -15.07 -2.53
CA ILE A 41 -9.77 -13.76 -2.44
C ILE A 41 -9.78 -13.10 -3.82
N GLU A 42 -10.46 -11.95 -3.93
CA GLU A 42 -10.55 -11.21 -5.19
C GLU A 42 -9.31 -10.32 -5.43
N PRO A 43 -8.84 -10.19 -6.70
CA PRO A 43 -7.78 -9.26 -7.04
C PRO A 43 -8.16 -7.80 -6.77
N ARG A 44 -7.24 -7.06 -6.13
CA ARG A 44 -7.47 -5.64 -5.78
C ARG A 44 -7.09 -4.67 -6.91
N ALA A 45 -6.28 -5.11 -7.87
CA ALA A 45 -5.77 -4.24 -8.94
C ALA A 45 -6.87 -3.55 -9.76
N PRO A 46 -7.94 -4.22 -10.25
CA PRO A 46 -8.96 -3.55 -11.08
C PRO A 46 -9.66 -2.39 -10.36
N SER A 47 -10.06 -2.61 -9.11
CA SER A 47 -10.75 -1.58 -8.30
C SER A 47 -9.81 -0.43 -7.90
N ARG A 48 -8.52 -0.70 -7.68
CA ARG A 48 -7.53 0.37 -7.43
C ARG A 48 -7.21 1.16 -8.69
N GLY A 49 -7.12 0.49 -9.85
CA GLY A 49 -7.01 1.14 -11.15
C GLY A 49 -8.19 2.07 -11.44
N PHE A 50 -9.42 1.63 -11.12
CA PHE A 50 -10.61 2.45 -11.25
C PHE A 50 -10.51 3.76 -10.43
N ILE A 51 -10.13 3.67 -9.15
CA ILE A 51 -9.99 4.84 -8.28
C ILE A 51 -8.99 5.86 -8.84
N ALA A 52 -7.84 5.39 -9.35
CA ALA A 52 -6.83 6.25 -9.93
C ALA A 52 -7.32 6.89 -11.24
N LEU A 53 -7.84 6.07 -12.16
CA LEU A 53 -8.27 6.51 -13.49
C LEU A 53 -9.50 7.44 -13.42
N GLN A 54 -10.37 7.27 -12.41
CA GLN A 54 -11.54 8.12 -12.20
C GLN A 54 -11.15 9.59 -11.92
N ARG A 55 -9.97 9.84 -11.34
CA ARG A 55 -9.44 11.21 -11.15
C ARG A 55 -9.21 11.95 -12.47
N LEU A 56 -9.09 11.22 -13.58
CA LEU A 56 -8.84 11.73 -14.93
C LEU A 56 -10.13 11.86 -15.77
N SER A 57 -11.29 11.42 -15.25
CA SER A 57 -12.56 11.31 -16.00
C SER A 57 -13.06 12.60 -16.67
N LYS A 58 -12.61 13.78 -16.19
CA LYS A 58 -13.01 15.08 -16.74
C LYS A 58 -11.97 15.69 -17.69
N LEU A 59 -10.90 14.96 -18.00
CA LEU A 59 -9.86 15.43 -18.91
C LEU A 59 -10.16 14.98 -20.35
N ASP A 60 -9.82 15.85 -21.29
CA ASP A 60 -9.87 15.57 -22.73
C ASP A 60 -8.54 14.92 -23.14
N ILE A 61 -8.41 13.61 -22.89
CA ILE A 61 -7.19 12.83 -23.13
C ILE A 61 -7.51 11.49 -23.78
N LYS A 62 -6.62 11.01 -24.65
CA LYS A 62 -6.70 9.63 -25.19
C LYS A 62 -6.11 8.64 -24.20
N ILE A 63 -6.72 7.46 -24.12
CA ILE A 63 -6.29 6.35 -23.29
C ILE A 63 -5.83 5.21 -24.19
N VAL A 64 -4.54 4.90 -24.18
CA VAL A 64 -4.00 3.69 -24.81
C VAL A 64 -3.94 2.60 -23.75
N THR A 65 -4.62 1.47 -23.96
CA THR A 65 -4.71 0.41 -22.94
C THR A 65 -4.78 -0.99 -23.54
N PRO A 66 -4.29 -2.04 -22.87
CA PRO A 66 -4.45 -3.41 -23.33
C PRO A 66 -5.90 -3.90 -23.16
N PRO A 67 -6.30 -4.94 -23.93
CA PRO A 67 -7.66 -5.47 -23.86
C PRO A 67 -7.97 -6.16 -22.52
N ARG A 68 -9.27 -6.35 -22.26
CA ARG A 68 -9.82 -7.07 -21.09
C ARG A 68 -9.39 -6.45 -19.75
N GLU A 69 -9.21 -7.29 -18.74
CA GLU A 69 -8.82 -6.97 -17.36
C GLU A 69 -7.46 -6.25 -17.23
N MET A 70 -6.63 -6.24 -18.28
CA MET A 70 -5.37 -5.52 -18.30
C MET A 70 -5.51 -4.00 -18.48
N GLY A 71 -6.73 -3.49 -18.64
CA GLY A 71 -7.02 -2.07 -18.49
C GLY A 71 -8.31 -1.61 -19.17
N TYR A 72 -8.66 -2.20 -20.31
CA TYR A 72 -9.88 -1.84 -21.07
C TYR A 72 -11.18 -1.95 -20.25
N ASP A 73 -11.34 -3.00 -19.46
CA ASP A 73 -12.56 -3.22 -18.65
C ASP A 73 -12.79 -2.13 -17.60
N ILE A 74 -11.72 -1.43 -17.19
CA ILE A 74 -11.78 -0.29 -16.28
C ILE A 74 -11.90 1.03 -17.06
N ALA A 75 -11.11 1.21 -18.13
CA ALA A 75 -11.14 2.42 -18.94
C ALA A 75 -12.52 2.67 -19.57
N SER A 76 -13.16 1.62 -20.11
CA SER A 76 -14.49 1.69 -20.75
C SER A 76 -15.64 2.06 -19.80
N LYS A 77 -15.44 1.95 -18.48
CA LYS A 77 -16.42 2.38 -17.48
C LYS A 77 -16.33 3.87 -17.17
N ILE A 78 -15.25 4.53 -17.58
CA ILE A 78 -14.92 5.90 -17.18
C ILE A 78 -14.88 6.82 -18.41
N PHE A 79 -14.29 6.36 -19.51
CA PHE A 79 -14.12 7.12 -20.74
C PHE A 79 -15.01 6.58 -21.85
N PRO A 80 -15.56 7.45 -22.72
CA PRO A 80 -16.26 7.02 -23.92
C PRO A 80 -15.33 6.26 -24.86
N SER A 81 -15.88 5.34 -25.66
CA SER A 81 -15.09 4.44 -26.51
C SER A 81 -14.20 5.15 -27.53
N ASN A 82 -14.58 6.34 -28.01
CA ASN A 82 -13.79 7.13 -28.96
C ASN A 82 -12.51 7.73 -28.35
N TYR A 83 -12.40 7.74 -27.02
CA TYR A 83 -11.19 8.15 -26.29
C TYR A 83 -10.25 6.99 -26.00
N ILE A 84 -10.66 5.75 -26.26
CA ILE A 84 -9.90 4.55 -25.87
C ILE A 84 -9.34 3.88 -27.12
N GLU A 85 -8.02 3.67 -27.12
CA GLU A 85 -7.33 2.91 -28.16
C GLU A 85 -6.72 1.64 -27.56
N LEU A 86 -6.98 0.50 -28.20
CA LEU A 86 -6.48 -0.79 -27.75
C LEU A 86 -5.06 -1.05 -28.27
N VAL A 87 -4.18 -1.48 -27.37
CA VAL A 87 -2.91 -2.10 -27.73
C VAL A 87 -3.18 -3.43 -28.44
N LYS A 88 -2.52 -3.66 -29.57
CA LYS A 88 -2.62 -4.93 -30.31
C LYS A 88 -1.85 -6.01 -29.56
N LEU A 89 -2.56 -6.80 -28.77
CA LEU A 89 -1.96 -7.84 -27.94
C LEU A 89 -2.82 -9.09 -27.92
N ASP A 90 -2.24 -10.21 -28.34
CA ASP A 90 -2.86 -11.53 -28.16
C ASP A 90 -2.74 -11.93 -26.69
N LEU A 91 -3.90 -12.02 -26.03
CA LEU A 91 -3.97 -12.37 -24.62
C LEU A 91 -4.44 -13.81 -24.40
N PRO A 92 -3.68 -14.64 -23.67
CA PRO A 92 -4.16 -15.93 -23.20
C PRO A 92 -5.28 -15.76 -22.16
N LYS A 93 -5.82 -16.88 -21.66
CA LYS A 93 -6.82 -16.87 -20.59
C LYS A 93 -6.29 -16.21 -19.31
N ARG A 94 -5.02 -16.47 -18.95
CA ARG A 94 -4.31 -15.89 -17.80
C ARG A 94 -3.08 -15.12 -18.27
N THR A 95 -2.95 -13.86 -17.89
CA THR A 95 -1.83 -12.99 -18.28
C THR A 95 -0.63 -13.14 -17.34
N SER A 96 0.50 -12.55 -17.72
CA SER A 96 1.78 -12.65 -16.99
C SER A 96 2.64 -11.41 -17.24
N ALA A 97 3.78 -11.33 -16.56
CA ALA A 97 4.81 -10.31 -16.76
C ALA A 97 5.15 -10.04 -18.25
N VAL A 98 5.19 -11.09 -19.08
CA VAL A 98 5.46 -10.98 -20.52
C VAL A 98 4.43 -10.08 -21.22
N HIS A 99 3.16 -10.20 -20.84
CA HIS A 99 2.07 -9.42 -21.43
C HIS A 99 2.13 -7.96 -20.97
N THR A 100 2.44 -7.72 -19.69
CA THR A 100 2.69 -6.37 -19.16
C THR A 100 3.83 -5.69 -19.92
N LYS A 101 4.95 -6.39 -20.14
CA LYS A 101 6.10 -5.86 -20.88
C LYS A 101 5.80 -5.54 -22.33
N LYS A 102 5.07 -6.42 -23.02
CA LYS A 102 4.63 -6.19 -24.40
C LYS A 102 3.73 -4.95 -24.50
N ALA A 103 2.76 -4.84 -23.61
CA ALA A 103 1.88 -3.66 -23.54
C ALA A 103 2.65 -2.36 -23.30
N ALA A 104 3.61 -2.37 -22.37
CA ALA A 104 4.42 -1.20 -22.06
C ALA A 104 5.34 -0.79 -23.22
N ARG A 105 5.90 -1.75 -23.97
CA ARG A 105 6.68 -1.48 -25.18
C ARG A 105 5.86 -0.85 -26.29
N GLU A 106 4.64 -1.34 -26.52
CA GLU A 106 3.74 -0.71 -27.50
C GLU A 106 3.46 0.76 -27.10
N MET A 107 3.23 1.04 -25.81
CA MET A 107 2.99 2.40 -25.35
C MET A 107 4.23 3.30 -25.48
N LEU A 108 5.44 2.74 -25.33
CA LEU A 108 6.69 3.43 -25.62
C LEU A 108 6.79 3.78 -27.11
N GLU A 109 6.51 2.82 -28.00
CA GLU A 109 6.55 3.02 -29.47
C GLU A 109 5.53 4.06 -29.94
N ARG A 110 4.41 4.17 -29.23
CA ARG A 110 3.34 5.16 -29.50
C ARG A 110 3.58 6.53 -28.88
N ASP A 111 4.71 6.74 -28.18
CA ASP A 111 5.08 8.03 -27.58
C ASP A 111 3.97 8.60 -26.67
N VAL A 112 3.46 7.78 -25.75
CA VAL A 112 2.48 8.25 -24.75
C VAL A 112 3.12 9.29 -23.80
N ASP A 113 2.35 10.31 -23.41
CA ASP A 113 2.84 11.38 -22.52
C ASP A 113 3.14 10.86 -21.10
N LEU A 114 2.35 9.88 -20.63
CA LEU A 114 2.49 9.26 -19.31
C LEU A 114 2.01 7.81 -19.35
N LEU A 115 2.80 6.89 -18.79
CA LEU A 115 2.39 5.51 -18.55
C LEU A 115 1.99 5.30 -17.08
N VAL A 116 0.70 5.13 -16.82
CA VAL A 116 0.17 4.73 -15.53
C VAL A 116 0.01 3.21 -15.49
N PHE A 117 0.62 2.56 -14.49
CA PHE A 117 0.50 1.11 -14.31
C PHE A 117 -0.04 0.77 -12.91
N VAL A 118 -0.88 -0.26 -12.82
CA VAL A 118 -1.46 -0.74 -11.56
C VAL A 118 -0.82 -2.08 -11.18
N GLY A 119 -0.08 -2.10 -10.08
CA GLY A 119 0.70 -3.28 -9.70
C GLY A 119 1.47 -3.16 -8.39
N GLY A 120 2.37 -4.10 -8.16
CA GLY A 120 3.36 -4.07 -7.06
C GLY A 120 4.78 -3.82 -7.57
N ASP A 121 5.80 -3.98 -6.71
CA ASP A 121 7.20 -3.78 -7.11
C ASP A 121 7.63 -4.68 -8.27
N GLY A 122 7.17 -5.93 -8.33
CA GLY A 122 7.40 -6.81 -9.48
C GLY A 122 6.90 -6.23 -10.80
N THR A 123 5.73 -5.57 -10.78
CA THR A 123 5.19 -4.87 -11.95
C THR A 123 6.02 -3.62 -12.28
N ALA A 124 6.53 -2.90 -11.28
CA ALA A 124 7.44 -1.78 -11.53
C ALA A 124 8.75 -2.24 -12.20
N LYS A 125 9.28 -3.41 -11.82
CA LYS A 125 10.43 -4.03 -12.51
C LYS A 125 10.09 -4.36 -13.96
N ASP A 126 8.93 -4.98 -14.21
CA ASP A 126 8.50 -5.27 -15.58
C ASP A 126 8.36 -4.00 -16.44
N ILE A 127 7.81 -2.92 -15.88
CA ILE A 127 7.74 -1.64 -16.57
C ILE A 127 9.15 -1.10 -16.84
N LEU A 128 10.05 -1.13 -15.86
CA LEU A 128 11.44 -0.69 -16.05
C LEU A 128 12.15 -1.47 -17.15
N ASP A 129 12.04 -2.80 -17.16
CA ASP A 129 12.59 -3.69 -18.19
C ASP A 129 12.06 -3.36 -19.59
N ALA A 130 10.82 -2.88 -19.67
CA ALA A 130 10.14 -2.63 -20.93
C ALA A 130 10.47 -1.25 -21.50
N VAL A 131 10.51 -0.21 -20.66
CA VAL A 131 10.55 1.18 -21.14
C VAL A 131 11.73 2.00 -20.65
N GLY A 132 12.50 1.50 -19.67
CA GLY A 132 13.61 2.24 -19.08
C GLY A 132 13.18 3.61 -18.55
N THR A 133 13.92 4.66 -18.90
CA THR A 133 13.61 6.05 -18.51
C THR A 133 13.06 6.90 -19.67
N ASN A 134 12.67 6.25 -20.77
CA ASN A 134 12.31 6.92 -22.02
C ASN A 134 10.95 7.61 -21.94
N ILE A 135 10.01 7.06 -21.18
CA ILE A 135 8.69 7.68 -20.91
C ILE A 135 8.51 7.98 -19.42
N PRO A 136 7.77 9.05 -19.08
CA PRO A 136 7.26 9.23 -17.73
C PRO A 136 6.35 8.05 -17.34
N THR A 137 6.53 7.55 -16.12
CA THR A 137 5.73 6.46 -15.57
C THR A 137 5.19 6.84 -14.20
N LEU A 138 4.07 6.23 -13.81
CA LEU A 138 3.52 6.38 -12.47
C LEU A 138 2.82 5.10 -12.02
N GLY A 139 3.24 4.58 -10.87
CA GLY A 139 2.64 3.42 -10.26
C GLY A 139 1.37 3.76 -9.47
N VAL A 140 0.32 2.97 -9.68
CA VAL A 140 -0.85 2.87 -8.82
C VAL A 140 -0.67 1.63 -7.95
N PRO A 141 -0.60 1.79 -6.61
CA PRO A 141 -0.27 0.66 -5.75
C PRO A 141 -1.41 -0.35 -5.74
N ALA A 142 -1.21 -1.57 -6.24
CA ALA A 142 -2.23 -2.63 -6.25
C ALA A 142 -2.29 -3.44 -4.93
N GLY A 143 -1.18 -3.49 -4.21
CA GLY A 143 -1.01 -4.29 -2.99
C GLY A 143 -0.28 -3.53 -1.89
N VAL A 144 0.20 -4.30 -0.89
CA VAL A 144 0.83 -3.75 0.31
C VAL A 144 2.33 -3.67 0.31
N LYS A 145 2.96 -4.61 -0.38
CA LYS A 145 4.41 -4.78 -0.44
C LYS A 145 4.92 -4.00 -1.62
N ILE A 146 4.79 -2.69 -1.47
CA ILE A 146 5.36 -1.75 -2.41
C ILE A 146 6.47 -1.06 -1.63
N PHE A 147 7.61 -0.90 -2.26
CA PHE A 147 8.79 -0.32 -1.65
C PHE A 147 9.45 0.68 -2.59
N SER A 148 9.23 0.50 -3.89
CA SER A 148 9.67 1.43 -4.93
C SER A 148 9.02 2.81 -4.74
N ALA A 149 9.79 3.86 -5.01
CA ALA A 149 9.38 5.27 -4.89
C ALA A 149 8.58 5.76 -6.11
N VAL A 150 8.21 4.86 -7.02
CA VAL A 150 7.51 5.17 -8.28
C VAL A 150 5.99 5.17 -8.14
N PHE A 151 5.48 4.86 -6.96
CA PHE A 151 4.05 4.74 -6.68
C PHE A 151 3.52 5.98 -5.95
N GLY A 152 2.27 6.34 -6.25
CA GLY A 152 1.51 7.23 -5.38
C GLY A 152 1.25 6.59 -4.02
N VAL A 153 1.07 7.42 -2.98
CA VAL A 153 0.86 6.91 -1.61
C VAL A 153 -0.44 6.10 -1.50
N THR A 154 -1.47 6.49 -2.24
CA THR A 154 -2.75 5.78 -2.39
C THR A 154 -3.13 5.77 -3.88
N PRO A 155 -4.08 4.91 -4.32
CA PRO A 155 -4.54 4.93 -5.71
C PRO A 155 -5.10 6.29 -6.15
N SER A 156 -5.81 6.99 -5.27
CA SER A 156 -6.30 8.34 -5.58
C SER A 156 -5.16 9.34 -5.75
N HIS A 157 -4.12 9.28 -4.91
CA HIS A 157 -2.94 10.13 -5.06
C HIS A 157 -2.21 9.88 -6.38
N SER A 158 -2.10 8.63 -6.83
CA SER A 158 -1.57 8.33 -8.17
C SER A 158 -2.41 8.99 -9.27
N GLY A 159 -3.74 8.93 -9.16
CA GLY A 159 -4.64 9.63 -10.09
C GLY A 159 -4.48 11.15 -10.06
N ASP A 160 -4.34 11.75 -8.88
CA ASP A 160 -4.17 13.19 -8.72
C ASP A 160 -2.81 13.68 -9.27
N VAL A 161 -1.74 12.90 -9.08
CA VAL A 161 -0.42 13.17 -9.68
C VAL A 161 -0.48 13.06 -11.20
N ALA A 162 -1.12 12.02 -11.75
CA ALA A 162 -1.31 11.89 -13.19
C ALA A 162 -2.08 13.08 -13.76
N ARG A 163 -3.16 13.51 -13.08
CA ARG A 163 -3.99 14.65 -13.48
C ARG A 163 -3.17 15.93 -13.53
N LYS A 164 -2.44 16.24 -12.45
CA LYS A 164 -1.58 17.43 -12.36
C LYS A 164 -0.49 17.38 -13.42
N PHE A 165 0.13 16.24 -13.67
CA PHE A 165 1.16 16.12 -14.70
C PHE A 165 0.62 16.42 -16.09
N LEU A 166 -0.52 15.82 -16.46
CA LEU A 166 -1.11 15.99 -17.80
C LEU A 166 -1.67 17.41 -18.04
N LEU A 167 -2.14 18.09 -16.99
CA LEU A 167 -2.68 19.45 -17.09
C LEU A 167 -1.64 20.56 -16.89
N GLU A 168 -0.78 20.41 -15.88
CA GLU A 168 0.08 21.48 -15.36
C GLU A 168 1.56 21.25 -15.71
N GLY A 169 1.94 20.04 -16.14
CA GLY A 169 3.31 19.72 -16.51
C GLY A 169 4.26 19.61 -15.32
N LEU A 170 3.91 18.79 -14.31
CA LEU A 170 4.77 18.55 -13.15
C LEU A 170 6.21 18.16 -13.55
N PRO A 171 7.23 18.61 -12.80
CA PRO A 171 8.61 18.26 -13.10
C PRO A 171 8.83 16.76 -12.96
N LEU A 172 9.75 16.21 -13.76
CA LEU A 172 10.08 14.79 -13.71
C LEU A 172 11.30 14.55 -12.82
N LYS A 173 11.31 13.42 -12.11
CA LYS A 173 12.44 12.97 -11.28
C LYS A 173 12.69 11.48 -11.50
N LEU A 174 13.94 11.05 -11.35
CA LEU A 174 14.26 9.63 -11.23
C LEU A 174 13.86 9.11 -9.85
N ALA A 175 13.03 8.07 -9.81
CA ALA A 175 12.60 7.40 -8.59
C ALA A 175 13.02 5.93 -8.61
N GLU A 176 13.41 5.45 -7.43
CA GLU A 176 13.97 4.12 -7.22
C GLU A 176 12.90 3.04 -7.46
N VAL A 177 13.23 2.08 -8.31
CA VAL A 177 12.58 0.77 -8.38
C VAL A 177 13.44 -0.18 -7.58
N VAL A 178 12.83 -0.91 -6.65
CA VAL A 178 13.55 -1.83 -5.77
C VAL A 178 13.07 -3.26 -5.96
N ASP A 179 13.99 -4.19 -5.70
CA ASP A 179 13.72 -5.61 -5.62
C ASP A 179 13.67 -6.04 -4.15
N VAL A 180 12.61 -6.74 -3.78
CA VAL A 180 12.44 -7.26 -2.42
C VAL A 180 12.71 -8.74 -2.47
N ASP A 181 13.65 -9.19 -1.65
CA ASP A 181 13.93 -10.61 -1.50
C ASP A 181 12.74 -11.28 -0.80
N GLU A 182 11.90 -11.95 -1.58
CA GLU A 182 10.70 -12.61 -1.07
C GLU A 182 11.02 -13.75 -0.11
N ASP A 183 12.14 -14.45 -0.29
CA ASP A 183 12.55 -15.57 0.57
C ASP A 183 13.08 -15.06 1.92
N ALA A 184 13.84 -13.96 1.93
CA ALA A 184 14.17 -13.25 3.17
C ALA A 184 12.91 -12.70 3.86
N TYR A 185 11.95 -12.16 3.09
CA TYR A 185 10.66 -11.73 3.63
C TYR A 185 9.88 -12.91 4.25
N ARG A 186 10.02 -14.11 3.67
CA ARG A 186 9.48 -15.37 4.23
C ARG A 186 10.07 -15.73 5.58
N SER A 187 11.36 -15.49 5.78
CA SER A 187 12.02 -15.66 7.07
C SER A 187 11.89 -14.44 8.01
N ASN A 188 10.93 -13.54 7.75
CA ASN A 188 10.66 -12.35 8.56
C ASN A 188 11.82 -11.33 8.57
N GLN A 189 12.63 -11.32 7.51
CA GLN A 189 13.68 -10.35 7.24
C GLN A 189 13.32 -9.47 6.04
N LEU A 190 13.60 -8.18 6.11
CA LEU A 190 13.36 -7.26 4.99
C LEU A 190 14.68 -6.93 4.29
N VAL A 191 14.94 -7.59 3.16
CA VAL A 191 16.10 -7.29 2.31
C VAL A 191 15.59 -6.61 1.04
N ILE A 192 16.02 -5.35 0.83
CA ILE A 192 15.65 -4.53 -0.31
C ILE A 192 16.93 -4.20 -1.09
N LYS A 193 16.93 -4.44 -2.39
CA LYS A 193 18.03 -4.10 -3.30
C LYS A 193 17.54 -3.09 -4.33
N LEU A 194 18.34 -2.08 -4.63
CA LEU A 194 18.04 -1.18 -5.73
C LEU A 194 18.07 -1.97 -7.05
N TYR A 195 16.98 -1.91 -7.81
CA TYR A 195 16.87 -2.56 -9.12
C TYR A 195 17.19 -1.57 -10.26
N GLY A 196 16.73 -0.32 -10.12
CA GLY A 196 17.03 0.75 -11.07
C GLY A 196 16.14 1.97 -10.84
N TYR A 197 15.91 2.76 -11.89
CA TYR A 197 15.18 4.02 -11.79
C TYR A 197 14.18 4.20 -12.93
N LEU A 198 12.98 4.66 -12.58
CA LEU A 198 11.98 5.14 -13.53
C LEU A 198 11.87 6.66 -13.43
N LYS A 199 11.51 7.30 -14.55
CA LYS A 199 11.18 8.73 -14.58
C LYS A 199 9.73 8.92 -14.14
N VAL A 200 9.48 9.69 -13.09
CA VAL A 200 8.13 9.88 -12.52
C VAL A 200 7.78 11.36 -12.34
N PRO A 201 6.50 11.77 -12.48
CA PRO A 201 6.06 13.12 -12.14
C PRO A 201 6.23 13.40 -10.65
N TYR A 202 7.00 14.42 -10.30
CA TYR A 202 7.40 14.72 -8.94
C TYR A 202 6.41 15.63 -8.22
N GLU A 203 5.71 15.04 -7.26
CA GLU A 203 4.85 15.74 -6.29
C GLU A 203 5.11 15.13 -4.90
N PRO A 204 5.98 15.75 -4.07
CA PRO A 204 6.48 15.15 -2.84
C PRO A 204 5.40 14.83 -1.79
N SER A 205 4.25 15.49 -1.85
CA SER A 205 3.13 15.22 -0.93
C SER A 205 2.33 13.94 -1.30
N LEU A 206 2.36 13.54 -2.57
CA LEU A 206 1.51 12.49 -3.13
C LEU A 206 2.28 11.23 -3.56
N LEU A 207 3.59 11.33 -3.78
CA LEU A 207 4.44 10.18 -4.07
C LEU A 207 4.97 9.50 -2.81
N GLN A 208 5.19 8.19 -2.93
CA GLN A 208 5.85 7.40 -1.90
C GLN A 208 7.33 7.79 -1.78
N SER A 209 7.76 8.15 -0.58
CA SER A 209 9.18 8.25 -0.26
C SER A 209 9.79 6.85 -0.12
N SER A 210 11.05 6.69 -0.53
CA SER A 210 11.82 5.49 -0.17
C SER A 210 11.84 5.34 1.35
N LYS A 211 11.64 4.11 1.83
CA LYS A 211 11.55 3.83 3.27
C LYS A 211 12.85 4.31 3.91
N GLN A 212 12.79 5.36 4.71
CA GLN A 212 13.89 5.66 5.62
C GLN A 212 13.92 4.54 6.66
N PRO A 213 15.03 3.80 6.80
CA PRO A 213 15.19 2.87 7.91
C PRO A 213 14.96 3.64 9.20
N SER A 214 14.23 3.06 10.15
CA SER A 214 14.21 3.59 11.51
C SER A 214 15.67 3.66 12.00
N PRO A 215 16.17 4.84 12.40
CA PRO A 215 17.47 4.94 13.05
C PRO A 215 17.56 3.89 14.18
N LEU A 216 18.53 2.99 14.09
CA LEU A 216 18.88 2.06 15.17
C LEU A 216 19.76 2.75 16.21
N THR A 217 19.45 4.02 16.52
CA THR A 217 20.17 4.79 17.53
C THR A 217 19.64 4.40 18.92
N GLU A 218 20.50 4.48 19.94
CA GLU A 218 20.12 4.22 21.33
C GLU A 218 18.92 5.09 21.76
N GLY A 219 18.89 6.35 21.33
CA GLY A 219 17.77 7.26 21.63
C GLY A 219 16.43 6.82 21.03
N GLU A 220 16.43 6.18 19.86
CA GLU A 220 15.19 5.68 19.27
C GLU A 220 14.69 4.40 19.95
N GLU A 221 15.62 3.53 20.38
CA GLU A 221 15.29 2.36 21.19
C GLU A 221 14.71 2.76 22.54
N LEU A 222 15.31 3.71 23.25
CA LEU A 222 14.79 4.25 24.51
C LEU A 222 13.39 4.85 24.34
N SER A 223 13.15 5.57 23.24
CA SER A 223 11.83 6.12 22.91
C SER A 223 10.80 5.00 22.72
N ARG A 224 11.13 3.93 21.99
CA ARG A 224 10.24 2.77 21.82
C ARG A 224 9.93 2.08 23.16
N GLN A 225 10.94 1.92 24.02
CA GLN A 225 10.76 1.31 25.35
C GLN A 225 9.85 2.15 26.25
N ALA A 226 10.02 3.48 26.25
CA ALA A 226 9.17 4.40 27.00
C ALA A 226 7.70 4.33 26.56
N ILE A 227 7.47 4.35 25.24
CA ILE A 227 6.13 4.15 24.63
C ILE A 227 5.56 2.80 25.06
N ALA A 228 6.33 1.72 24.89
CA ALA A 228 5.89 0.36 25.15
C ALA A 228 5.49 0.16 26.62
N LYS A 229 6.30 0.67 27.56
CA LYS A 229 5.99 0.64 28.99
C LYS A 229 4.64 1.30 29.29
N TYR A 230 4.42 2.50 28.75
CA TYR A 230 3.17 3.23 28.97
C TYR A 230 1.96 2.49 28.39
N VAL A 231 2.09 1.92 27.18
CA VAL A 231 1.01 1.14 26.56
C VAL A 231 0.64 -0.07 27.40
N VAL A 232 1.63 -0.83 27.90
CA VAL A 232 1.41 -2.02 28.74
C VAL A 232 0.71 -1.67 30.06
N GLU A 233 1.07 -0.54 30.68
CA GLU A 233 0.40 -0.03 31.89
C GLU A 233 -1.08 0.30 31.64
N MET A 234 -1.43 0.76 30.44
CA MET A 234 -2.82 1.06 30.06
C MET A 234 -3.63 -0.17 29.63
N MET A 235 -2.99 -1.35 29.48
CA MET A 235 -3.69 -2.55 29.04
C MET A 235 -4.65 -3.07 30.11
N LYS A 236 -5.91 -3.31 29.74
CA LYS A 236 -6.96 -3.78 30.65
C LYS A 236 -7.24 -5.26 30.43
N PRO A 237 -7.56 -6.02 31.51
CA PRO A 237 -8.07 -7.38 31.40
C PRO A 237 -9.34 -7.45 30.54
N GLY A 238 -9.54 -8.56 29.83
CA GLY A 238 -10.72 -8.82 28.99
C GLY A 238 -10.78 -8.04 27.66
N VAL A 239 -9.81 -7.16 27.39
CA VAL A 239 -9.70 -6.45 26.10
C VAL A 239 -8.86 -7.28 25.13
N LEU A 240 -9.37 -7.45 23.91
CA LEU A 240 -8.63 -8.07 22.81
C LEU A 240 -7.77 -7.01 22.12
N TYR A 241 -6.46 -7.14 22.21
CA TYR A 241 -5.50 -6.25 21.59
C TYR A 241 -4.97 -6.84 20.28
N ILE A 242 -5.19 -6.13 19.18
CA ILE A 242 -4.64 -6.46 17.87
C ILE A 242 -3.35 -5.66 17.70
N LEU A 243 -2.22 -6.34 17.59
CA LEU A 243 -0.89 -5.75 17.44
C LEU A 243 -0.49 -5.76 15.96
N GLY A 244 -0.51 -4.58 15.33
CA GLY A 244 -0.02 -4.46 13.96
C GLY A 244 1.49 -4.63 13.82
N PRO A 245 2.01 -4.60 12.59
CA PRO A 245 3.43 -4.81 12.31
C PRO A 245 4.32 -3.65 12.78
N GLY A 246 5.62 -3.92 12.90
CA GLY A 246 6.67 -2.93 13.06
C GLY A 246 7.33 -2.89 14.45
N LEU A 247 8.55 -2.35 14.48
CA LEU A 247 9.44 -2.37 15.65
C LEU A 247 8.83 -1.73 16.91
N THR A 248 8.12 -0.60 16.76
CA THR A 248 7.50 0.08 17.90
C THR A 248 6.42 -0.80 18.56
N VAL A 249 5.66 -1.56 17.77
CA VAL A 249 4.64 -2.49 18.29
C VAL A 249 5.31 -3.77 18.82
N SER A 250 6.39 -4.23 18.19
CA SER A 250 7.22 -5.33 18.71
C SER A 250 7.76 -5.04 20.11
N GLU A 251 8.13 -3.79 20.41
CA GLU A 251 8.61 -3.42 21.75
C GLU A 251 7.50 -3.53 22.82
N VAL A 252 6.23 -3.28 22.45
CA VAL A 252 5.07 -3.53 23.33
C VAL A 252 4.96 -5.02 23.66
N ALA A 253 5.07 -5.89 22.66
CA ALA A 253 5.04 -7.33 22.87
C ALA A 253 6.23 -7.81 23.73
N LYS A 254 7.43 -7.27 23.49
CA LYS A 254 8.63 -7.57 24.28
C LYS A 254 8.47 -7.15 25.74
N GLN A 255 7.87 -5.99 26.03
CA GLN A 255 7.56 -5.56 27.40
C GLN A 255 6.53 -6.47 28.09
N LEU A 256 5.67 -7.16 27.33
CA LEU A 256 4.77 -8.20 27.85
C LEU A 256 5.45 -9.57 28.03
N GLY A 257 6.73 -9.71 27.64
CA GLY A 257 7.42 -11.00 27.60
C GLY A 257 6.99 -11.89 26.43
N LEU A 258 6.39 -11.34 25.38
CA LEU A 258 5.87 -12.06 24.22
C LEU A 258 6.77 -11.89 23.00
N GLN A 259 6.88 -12.94 22.20
CA GLN A 259 7.52 -12.88 20.88
C GLN A 259 6.48 -12.47 19.83
N LYS A 260 6.78 -11.40 19.09
CA LYS A 260 5.92 -10.82 18.05
C LYS A 260 6.50 -11.03 16.65
N THR A 261 5.63 -11.30 15.69
CA THR A 261 5.94 -11.28 14.27
C THR A 261 6.16 -9.84 13.79
N LEU A 262 7.39 -9.50 13.37
CA LEU A 262 7.75 -8.13 12.99
C LEU A 262 6.88 -7.58 11.86
N LEU A 263 6.64 -8.39 10.82
CA LEU A 263 5.89 -7.99 9.63
C LEU A 263 4.42 -8.48 9.66
N GLY A 264 4.02 -9.13 10.75
CA GLY A 264 2.72 -9.76 10.91
C GLY A 264 1.79 -9.02 11.86
N VAL A 265 0.55 -9.49 11.91
CA VAL A 265 -0.45 -9.06 12.90
C VAL A 265 -0.59 -10.16 13.95
N ASP A 266 -0.45 -9.80 15.21
CA ASP A 266 -0.59 -10.74 16.32
C ASP A 266 -1.75 -10.30 17.23
N VAL A 267 -2.34 -11.24 17.98
CA VAL A 267 -3.50 -10.98 18.83
C VAL A 267 -3.19 -11.36 20.27
N VAL A 268 -3.45 -10.43 21.19
CA VAL A 268 -3.16 -10.55 22.61
C VAL A 268 -4.44 -10.37 23.43
N LEU A 269 -4.66 -11.25 24.40
CA LEU A 269 -5.75 -11.15 25.37
C LEU A 269 -5.20 -11.47 26.76
N ASN A 270 -5.54 -10.67 27.77
CA ASN A 270 -5.06 -10.86 29.15
C ASN A 270 -3.52 -11.01 29.24
N ARG A 271 -2.80 -10.19 28.46
CA ARG A 271 -1.33 -10.20 28.37
C ARG A 271 -0.73 -11.51 27.85
N GLN A 272 -1.53 -12.38 27.25
CA GLN A 272 -1.09 -13.60 26.60
C GLN A 272 -1.30 -13.52 25.09
N LEU A 273 -0.33 -14.05 24.34
CA LEU A 273 -0.44 -14.20 22.89
C LEU A 273 -1.41 -15.33 22.58
N ILE A 274 -2.55 -15.01 21.95
CA ILE A 274 -3.57 -16.01 21.60
C ILE A 274 -3.48 -16.44 20.13
N ALA A 275 -2.88 -15.61 19.28
CA ALA A 275 -2.59 -15.94 17.89
C ALA A 275 -1.45 -15.08 17.35
N SER A 276 -0.59 -15.66 16.52
CA SER A 276 0.54 -14.99 15.86
C SER A 276 0.39 -15.03 14.35
N ASP A 277 0.94 -14.01 13.67
CA ASP A 277 0.97 -13.83 12.22
C ASP A 277 -0.37 -14.16 11.52
N VAL A 278 -1.47 -13.65 12.07
CA VAL A 278 -2.80 -13.98 11.58
C VAL A 278 -3.09 -13.30 10.24
N ASN A 279 -3.69 -14.05 9.31
CA ASN A 279 -4.30 -13.50 8.09
C ASN A 279 -5.69 -12.91 8.36
N GLU A 280 -6.29 -12.30 7.34
CA GLU A 280 -7.61 -11.64 7.46
C GLU A 280 -8.70 -12.60 7.93
N ILE A 281 -8.74 -13.82 7.38
CA ILE A 281 -9.75 -14.84 7.71
C ILE A 281 -9.66 -15.20 9.20
N LYS A 282 -8.46 -15.51 9.69
CA LYS A 282 -8.26 -15.90 11.09
C LYS A 282 -8.51 -14.74 12.05
N LEU A 283 -8.10 -13.52 11.67
CA LEU A 283 -8.36 -12.34 12.48
C LEU A 283 -9.87 -12.06 12.61
N ASN A 284 -10.61 -12.19 11.51
CA ASN A 284 -12.06 -12.01 11.51
C ASN A 284 -12.77 -13.05 12.40
N ASP A 285 -12.34 -14.32 12.34
CA ASP A 285 -12.84 -15.38 13.24
C ASP A 285 -12.64 -15.01 14.72
N LEU A 286 -11.43 -14.60 15.10
CA LEU A 286 -11.12 -14.19 16.47
C LEU A 286 -11.95 -12.99 16.93
N VAL A 287 -12.10 -11.98 16.08
CA VAL A 287 -12.89 -10.77 16.37
C VAL A 287 -14.38 -11.09 16.52
N SER A 288 -14.93 -11.97 15.67
CA SER A 288 -16.35 -12.34 15.72
C SER A 288 -16.72 -13.14 16.97
N LYS A 289 -15.81 -13.97 17.47
CA LYS A 289 -16.00 -14.80 18.68
C LYS A 289 -15.80 -14.04 19.98
N HIS A 290 -15.20 -12.84 19.94
CA HIS A 290 -14.92 -12.05 21.13
C HIS A 290 -16.08 -11.09 21.43
N ASN A 291 -16.68 -11.22 22.61
CA ASN A 291 -17.79 -10.36 23.04
C ASN A 291 -17.32 -9.07 23.74
N GLY A 292 -16.04 -8.98 24.11
CA GLY A 292 -15.50 -7.84 24.83
C GLY A 292 -15.04 -6.69 23.94
N PRO A 293 -14.49 -5.62 24.57
CA PRO A 293 -13.85 -4.52 23.87
C PRO A 293 -12.62 -5.00 23.07
N ILE A 294 -12.38 -4.33 21.94
CA ILE A 294 -11.27 -4.60 21.03
C ILE A 294 -10.48 -3.30 20.89
N LYS A 295 -9.15 -3.39 20.94
CA LYS A 295 -8.25 -2.26 20.70
C LYS A 295 -7.22 -2.62 19.65
N LEU A 296 -6.92 -1.66 18.79
CA LEU A 296 -5.98 -1.83 17.69
C LEU A 296 -4.75 -0.97 17.94
N ILE A 297 -3.58 -1.60 18.05
CA ILE A 297 -2.30 -0.92 18.28
C ILE A 297 -1.50 -0.90 16.98
N LEU A 298 -1.23 0.30 16.47
CA LEU A 298 -0.53 0.52 15.20
C LEU A 298 0.59 1.55 15.34
N SER A 299 1.59 1.44 14.46
CA SER A 299 2.59 2.47 14.26
C SER A 299 2.62 2.86 12.78
N PRO A 300 2.69 4.16 12.44
CA PRO A 300 2.72 4.56 11.04
C PRO A 300 4.02 4.09 10.36
N LEU A 301 3.93 3.85 9.06
CA LEU A 301 5.10 3.60 8.20
C LEU A 301 5.89 4.90 8.01
N GLY A 302 7.16 4.90 8.42
CA GLY A 302 8.06 6.05 8.31
C GLY A 302 8.15 6.60 6.88
N GLY A 303 8.27 7.93 6.75
CA GLY A 303 8.28 8.65 5.48
C GLY A 303 6.90 8.85 4.83
N SER A 304 6.08 7.80 4.76
CA SER A 304 4.75 7.87 4.11
C SER A 304 3.62 8.37 5.02
N GLY A 305 3.74 8.16 6.34
CA GLY A 305 2.68 8.41 7.32
C GLY A 305 1.53 7.42 7.27
N MET A 306 1.63 6.37 6.45
CA MET A 306 0.56 5.38 6.28
C MET A 306 0.35 4.57 7.58
N LEU A 307 -0.88 4.60 8.09
CA LEU A 307 -1.24 3.99 9.38
C LEU A 307 -2.00 2.68 9.18
N LEU A 308 -3.02 2.67 8.32
CA LEU A 308 -3.93 1.54 8.13
C LEU A 308 -4.13 1.26 6.65
N GLY A 309 -4.31 -0.01 6.32
CA GLY A 309 -4.38 -0.50 4.96
C GLY A 309 -3.00 -0.98 4.54
N ARG A 310 -2.07 -0.06 4.24
CA ARG A 310 -0.76 -0.49 3.77
C ARG A 310 0.15 -0.99 4.89
N GLY A 311 0.63 -2.22 4.77
CA GLY A 311 1.51 -2.91 5.71
C GLY A 311 0.75 -3.85 6.64
N ASN A 312 -0.57 -3.66 6.79
CA ASN A 312 -1.41 -4.35 7.76
C ASN A 312 -2.79 -4.70 7.18
N GLN A 313 -2.81 -5.18 5.93
CA GLN A 313 -4.02 -5.51 5.17
C GLN A 313 -4.90 -6.59 5.79
N GLN A 314 -4.35 -7.37 6.72
CA GLN A 314 -5.10 -8.36 7.49
C GLN A 314 -6.20 -7.71 8.33
N ILE A 315 -6.06 -6.41 8.65
CA ILE A 315 -7.03 -5.60 9.38
C ILE A 315 -8.08 -5.08 8.39
N GLY A 316 -9.12 -5.88 8.17
CA GLY A 316 -10.23 -5.56 7.28
C GLY A 316 -11.45 -4.97 7.98
N ASP A 317 -12.56 -4.86 7.23
CA ASP A 317 -13.81 -4.21 7.66
C ASP A 317 -14.45 -4.88 8.89
N ALA A 318 -14.26 -6.19 9.09
CA ALA A 318 -14.76 -6.90 10.27
C ALA A 318 -14.11 -6.39 11.58
N VAL A 319 -12.82 -6.05 11.53
CA VAL A 319 -12.13 -5.42 12.67
C VAL A 319 -12.58 -3.97 12.82
N LEU A 320 -12.56 -3.22 11.71
CA LEU A 320 -12.81 -1.78 11.71
C LEU A 320 -14.26 -1.41 12.07
N SER A 321 -15.22 -2.31 11.81
CA SER A 321 -16.62 -2.13 12.21
C SER A 321 -16.84 -2.28 13.72
N ARG A 322 -15.95 -3.00 14.41
CA ARG A 322 -16.02 -3.29 15.86
C ARG A 322 -15.29 -2.27 16.73
N ILE A 323 -14.53 -1.35 16.14
CA ILE A 323 -13.71 -0.37 16.86
C ILE A 323 -14.07 1.06 16.45
N ASN A 324 -13.83 2.03 17.34
CA ASN A 324 -13.99 3.46 17.07
C ASN A 324 -12.65 4.20 17.17
N LYS A 325 -12.65 5.52 16.96
CA LYS A 325 -11.44 6.36 17.08
C LYS A 325 -10.65 6.13 18.38
N ARG A 326 -11.35 5.98 19.51
CA ARG A 326 -10.75 5.80 20.84
C ARG A 326 -10.14 4.42 21.09
N ASP A 327 -10.40 3.48 20.19
CA ASP A 327 -9.91 2.11 20.25
C ASP A 327 -8.65 1.92 19.40
N LEU A 328 -8.36 2.88 18.53
CA LEU A 328 -7.11 2.96 17.78
C LEU A 328 -6.03 3.63 18.65
N ILE A 329 -5.05 2.84 19.08
CA ILE A 329 -3.88 3.29 19.82
C ILE A 329 -2.72 3.44 18.82
N ILE A 330 -2.26 4.67 18.63
CA ILE A 330 -1.23 4.98 17.64
C ILE A 330 0.08 5.24 18.36
N LEU A 331 1.14 4.56 17.92
CA LEU A 331 2.48 4.63 18.50
C LEU A 331 3.47 5.19 17.48
N ALA A 332 4.19 6.25 17.80
CA ALA A 332 5.25 6.74 16.95
C ALA A 332 6.35 7.42 17.78
N THR A 333 7.62 7.12 17.49
CA THR A 333 8.71 7.90 18.09
C THR A 333 8.66 9.35 17.58
N PRO A 334 9.15 10.33 18.34
CA PRO A 334 9.21 11.72 17.89
C PRO A 334 9.98 11.87 16.57
N SER A 335 11.03 11.06 16.36
CA SER A 335 11.78 11.01 15.09
C SER A 335 10.89 10.67 13.90
N LYS A 336 9.93 9.74 14.06
CA LYS A 336 9.04 9.29 13.00
C LYS A 336 7.96 10.33 12.66
N LEU A 337 7.54 11.14 13.63
CA LEU A 337 6.52 12.18 13.42
C LEU A 337 7.09 13.47 12.80
N ARG A 338 8.35 13.84 13.11
CA ARG A 338 8.95 15.12 12.68
C ARG A 338 8.84 15.46 11.17
N GLY A 339 8.77 14.45 10.30
CA GLY A 339 8.63 14.62 8.85
C GLY A 339 7.21 14.45 8.30
N LEU A 340 6.21 14.16 9.14
CA LEU A 340 4.87 13.81 8.72
C LEU A 340 3.90 14.97 8.99
N LYS A 341 3.20 15.41 7.94
CA LYS A 341 2.12 16.42 8.07
C LYS A 341 0.82 15.81 8.60
N SER A 342 0.55 14.58 8.19
CA SER A 342 -0.65 13.80 8.52
C SER A 342 -0.32 12.32 8.49
N LEU A 343 -1.16 11.52 9.14
CA LEU A 343 -1.20 10.07 8.94
C LEU A 343 -2.23 9.75 7.86
N LYS A 344 -2.01 8.65 7.13
CA LYS A 344 -2.81 8.30 5.96
C LYS A 344 -3.50 6.95 6.13
N LEU A 345 -4.68 6.82 5.53
CA LEU A 345 -5.46 5.58 5.49
C LEU A 345 -5.59 5.06 4.05
N ASP A 346 -5.24 3.79 3.83
CA ASP A 346 -5.50 3.05 2.58
C ASP A 346 -6.55 1.95 2.82
N ILE A 347 -7.69 2.36 3.36
CA ILE A 347 -8.87 1.52 3.61
C ILE A 347 -10.08 2.05 2.86
N ARG A 348 -10.99 1.14 2.49
CA ARG A 348 -12.14 1.45 1.64
C ARG A 348 -13.37 1.83 2.48
N GLY A 349 -14.36 2.41 1.80
CA GLY A 349 -15.73 2.54 2.31
C GLY A 349 -15.92 3.62 3.38
N GLU A 350 -17.15 3.70 3.89
CA GLU A 350 -17.52 4.68 4.92
C GLU A 350 -16.82 4.45 6.26
N LEU A 351 -16.35 3.23 6.52
CA LEU A 351 -15.60 2.89 7.71
C LEU A 351 -14.31 3.73 7.83
N ALA A 352 -13.65 4.05 6.72
CA ALA A 352 -12.47 4.92 6.73
C ALA A 352 -12.76 6.29 7.35
N ARG A 353 -13.94 6.87 7.06
CA ARG A 353 -14.36 8.18 7.60
C ARG A 353 -14.46 8.18 9.12
N LYS A 354 -14.74 7.03 9.74
CA LYS A 354 -14.74 6.91 11.21
C LYS A 354 -13.39 7.23 11.82
N PHE A 355 -12.29 7.08 11.08
CA PHE A 355 -10.93 7.29 11.58
C PHE A 355 -10.28 8.58 11.07
N VAL A 356 -10.91 9.33 10.16
CA VAL A 356 -10.41 10.64 9.71
C VAL A 356 -10.57 11.70 10.80
N GLY A 357 -9.62 12.61 10.93
CA GLY A 357 -9.60 13.71 11.90
C GLY A 357 -8.44 13.61 12.89
N TYR A 358 -8.48 14.39 13.96
CA TYR A 358 -7.38 14.45 14.92
C TYR A 358 -7.38 13.26 15.88
N HIS A 359 -6.20 12.65 16.04
CA HIS A 359 -5.95 11.54 16.97
C HIS A 359 -4.76 11.84 17.87
N ARG A 360 -4.76 11.23 19.05
CA ARG A 360 -3.62 11.21 19.96
C ARG A 360 -2.67 10.10 19.56
N VAL A 361 -1.40 10.45 19.38
CA VAL A 361 -0.31 9.53 19.08
C VAL A 361 0.59 9.49 20.30
N ILE A 362 0.82 8.30 20.85
CA ILE A 362 1.73 8.09 21.98
C ILE A 362 3.16 8.20 21.46
N THR A 363 3.90 9.16 21.99
CA THR A 363 5.28 9.50 21.56
C THR A 363 6.34 9.19 22.62
N GLY A 364 5.91 8.97 23.86
CA GLY A 364 6.79 8.66 24.98
C GLY A 364 6.03 8.12 26.18
N TYR A 365 6.65 8.11 27.35
CA TYR A 365 5.99 7.67 28.57
C TYR A 365 5.03 8.75 29.07
N LYS A 366 3.72 8.52 28.97
CA LYS A 366 2.66 9.52 29.25
C LYS A 366 2.77 10.79 28.38
N GLU A 367 3.43 10.69 27.23
CA GLU A 367 3.55 11.77 26.26
C GLU A 367 2.72 11.43 25.02
N GLU A 368 1.92 12.40 24.57
CA GLU A 368 1.06 12.27 23.40
C GLU A 368 1.14 13.53 22.54
N GLU A 369 1.16 13.36 21.22
CA GLU A 369 0.99 14.44 20.24
C GLU A 369 -0.33 14.28 19.49
N VAL A 370 -0.96 15.40 19.12
CA VAL A 370 -2.19 15.39 18.32
C VAL A 370 -1.82 15.49 16.84
N VAL A 371 -2.20 14.47 16.06
CA VAL A 371 -1.89 14.37 14.63
C VAL A 371 -3.17 14.18 13.83
N LEU A 372 -3.26 14.83 12.67
CA LEU A 372 -4.36 14.64 11.73
C LEU A 372 -4.22 13.30 10.99
N ILE A 373 -5.31 12.54 10.90
CA ILE A 373 -5.44 11.42 9.98
C ILE A 373 -6.33 11.86 8.80
N GLU A 374 -5.81 11.68 7.59
CA GLU A 374 -6.46 12.01 6.31
C GLU A 374 -6.95 10.78 5.55
#